data_AF-T1A729-F1
#
_entry.id   AF-T1A729-F1
#
_cell.length_a   1.000
_cell.length_b   1.000
_cell.length_c   1.000
_cell.angle_alpha   90.00
_cell.angle_beta   90.00
_cell.angle_gamma   90.00
#
_symmetry.space_group_name_H-M   'P 1'
#
loop_
_entity.id
_entity.type
_entity.pdbx_description
1 polymer ?
#
loop_
_entity_poly.entity_id
_entity_poly.type
_entity_poly.pdbx_seq_one_letter_code
_entity_poly.pdbx_strand_id
1 'polypeptide(L)'
;SEGTVQCSVKELFNDLDTDLSILGKIDAGYTFSDKGIEKIRIVDFKTSKEVKDNLDSYIEQISLYSKIYSIQKNVPIEKIEGEIVMLSTREGKIYNGKVELKVFQANTLMIERSLEGIRDKINLFIEFQKNPKTLYESLIVAKEKYKQTEIFKQVQKEISKE
;
A
#
# COMPACT_ATOMS: atom_id res chain seq x y z
N SER A 1 -9.43 -2.43 18.78
CA SER A 1 -9.03 -3.83 18.52
C SER A 1 -7.52 -3.90 18.41
N GLU A 2 -6.90 -4.99 18.86
CA GLU A 2 -5.47 -5.24 18.62
C GLU A 2 -5.16 -5.17 17.12
N GLY A 3 -4.02 -4.59 16.77
CA GLY A 3 -3.55 -4.43 15.38
C GLY A 3 -4.27 -3.38 14.52
N THR A 4 -5.28 -2.65 15.03
CA THR A 4 -5.93 -1.58 14.26
C THR A 4 -5.05 -0.34 14.18
N VAL A 5 -4.89 0.19 12.97
CA VAL A 5 -4.14 1.41 12.69
C VAL A 5 -5.06 2.45 12.05
N GLN A 6 -4.96 3.70 12.49
CA GLN A 6 -5.78 4.80 12.03
C GLN A 6 -5.00 6.12 12.06
N CYS A 7 -5.09 6.90 10.99
CA CYS A 7 -4.45 8.22 10.92
C CYS A 7 -5.33 9.17 10.13
N SER A 8 -5.36 10.45 10.49
CA SER A 8 -5.87 11.45 9.55
C SER A 8 -4.91 11.59 8.37
N VAL A 9 -5.44 11.90 7.19
CA VAL A 9 -4.57 12.17 6.02
C VAL A 9 -3.68 13.38 6.28
N LYS A 10 -4.17 14.39 7.00
CA LYS A 10 -3.40 15.58 7.38
C LYS A 10 -2.19 15.27 8.26
N GLU A 11 -2.28 14.29 9.16
CA GLU A 11 -1.12 13.86 9.98
C GLU A 11 -0.12 13.01 9.18
N LEU A 12 -0.61 12.30 8.18
CA LEU A 12 0.22 11.44 7.32
C LEU A 12 0.94 12.25 6.23
N PHE A 13 0.24 13.21 5.63
CA PHE A 13 0.66 14.07 4.53
C PHE A 13 0.20 15.52 4.81
N ASN A 14 1.05 16.28 5.51
CA ASN A 14 0.72 17.61 6.05
C ASN A 14 0.33 18.65 4.98
N ASP A 15 0.69 18.40 3.73
CA ASP A 15 0.42 19.28 2.60
C ASP A 15 -0.95 19.01 1.94
N LEU A 16 -1.65 17.94 2.32
CA LEU A 16 -2.98 17.61 1.80
C LEU A 16 -4.09 18.12 2.73
N ASP A 17 -4.84 19.14 2.27
CA ASP A 17 -5.98 19.67 3.00
C ASP A 17 -7.26 18.86 2.75
N THR A 18 -7.52 17.93 3.67
CA THR A 18 -8.72 17.08 3.72
C THR A 18 -9.05 16.61 5.14
N ASP A 19 -10.31 16.26 5.39
CA ASP A 19 -10.75 15.67 6.67
C ASP A 19 -10.87 14.13 6.59
N LEU A 20 -10.31 13.54 5.52
CA LEU A 20 -10.24 12.10 5.36
C LEU A 20 -9.34 11.45 6.41
N SER A 21 -9.73 10.24 6.81
CA SER A 21 -8.95 9.36 7.66
C SER A 21 -8.70 8.03 6.97
N ILE A 22 -7.51 7.48 7.17
CA ILE A 22 -7.14 6.13 6.74
C ILE A 22 -7.32 5.20 7.93
N LEU A 23 -7.98 4.07 7.70
CA LEU A 23 -8.17 2.99 8.66
C LEU A 23 -7.64 1.68 8.06
N GLY A 24 -6.92 0.92 8.86
CA GLY A 24 -6.36 -0.37 8.46
C GLY A 24 -6.21 -1.33 9.64
N LYS A 25 -5.84 -2.57 9.32
CA LYS A 25 -5.55 -3.61 10.31
C LYS A 25 -4.26 -4.29 9.93
N ILE A 26 -3.32 -4.28 10.86
CA ILE A 26 -2.09 -5.07 10.83
C ILE A 26 -2.43 -6.49 11.28
N ASP A 27 -1.99 -7.50 10.53
CA ASP A 27 -2.24 -8.90 10.86
C ASP A 27 -1.43 -9.33 12.08
N ALA A 28 -0.14 -9.00 12.10
CA ALA A 28 0.74 -9.27 13.22
C ALA A 28 1.88 -8.24 13.31
N GLY A 29 2.45 -8.11 14.51
CA GLY A 29 3.67 -7.34 14.71
C GLY A 29 4.44 -7.86 15.91
N TYR A 30 5.77 -7.75 15.86
CA TYR A 30 6.64 -8.19 16.95
C TYR A 30 7.89 -7.32 17.05
N THR A 31 8.44 -7.26 18.26
CA THR A 31 9.70 -6.55 18.54
C THR A 31 10.86 -7.54 18.46
N PHE A 32 11.98 -7.10 17.90
CA PHE A 32 13.22 -7.89 17.82
C PHE A 32 14.44 -6.99 17.98
N SER A 33 15.60 -7.59 18.28
CA SER A 33 16.88 -6.86 18.35
C SER A 33 17.73 -7.19 17.12
N ASP A 34 18.18 -6.18 16.41
CA ASP A 34 19.11 -6.29 15.29
C ASP A 34 20.35 -5.44 15.57
N LYS A 35 21.52 -6.09 15.66
CA LYS A 35 22.79 -5.44 16.03
C LYS A 35 22.70 -4.60 17.31
N GLY A 36 21.91 -5.04 18.28
CA GLY A 36 21.71 -4.35 19.56
C GLY A 36 20.70 -3.20 19.51
N ILE A 37 20.08 -2.94 18.35
CA ILE A 37 19.03 -1.94 18.20
C ILE A 37 17.68 -2.64 18.23
N GLU A 38 16.80 -2.21 19.13
CA GLU A 38 15.41 -2.67 19.16
C GLU A 38 14.65 -2.13 17.93
N LYS A 39 14.04 -3.05 17.19
CA LYS A 39 13.24 -2.81 16.00
C LYS A 39 11.88 -3.48 16.13
N ILE A 40 10.92 -2.98 15.35
CA ILE A 40 9.58 -3.53 15.24
C ILE A 40 9.40 -4.06 13.83
N ARG A 41 8.84 -5.27 13.71
CA ARG A 41 8.41 -5.81 12.43
C ARG A 41 6.90 -5.87 12.38
N ILE A 42 6.34 -5.36 11.28
CA ILE A 42 4.93 -5.46 10.95
C ILE A 42 4.80 -6.50 9.86
N VAL A 43 3.91 -7.47 10.05
CA VAL A 43 3.72 -8.60 9.15
C VAL A 43 2.33 -8.55 8.54
N ASP A 44 2.28 -8.80 7.24
CA ASP A 44 1.05 -8.93 6.45
C ASP A 44 1.06 -10.29 5.74
N PHE A 45 0.02 -11.10 5.99
CA PHE A 45 -0.07 -12.46 5.45
C PHE A 45 -0.91 -12.46 4.17
N LYS A 46 -0.33 -12.97 3.09
CA LYS A 46 -1.00 -13.02 1.78
C LYS A 46 -1.08 -14.44 1.26
N THR A 47 -2.21 -14.76 0.63
CA THR A 47 -2.38 -15.99 -0.14
C THR A 47 -2.53 -15.64 -1.62
N SER A 48 -1.79 -16.32 -2.50
CA SER A 48 -1.86 -16.05 -3.94
C SER A 48 -1.77 -17.33 -4.78
N LYS A 49 -2.07 -17.18 -6.08
CA LYS A 49 -1.82 -18.24 -7.06
C LYS A 49 -0.35 -18.27 -7.44
N GLU A 50 0.27 -17.11 -7.68
CA GLU A 50 1.69 -17.00 -7.99
C GLU A 50 2.45 -16.13 -6.97
N VAL A 51 3.73 -16.43 -6.80
CA VAL A 51 4.55 -15.90 -5.71
C VAL A 51 4.90 -14.40 -5.82
N LYS A 52 4.55 -13.75 -6.93
CA LYS A 52 4.81 -12.31 -7.13
C LYS A 52 3.55 -11.54 -7.53
N ASP A 53 2.39 -12.20 -7.47
CA ASP A 53 1.13 -11.54 -7.80
C ASP A 53 0.91 -10.36 -6.86
N ASN A 54 0.80 -9.16 -7.44
CA ASN A 54 0.48 -7.91 -6.76
C ASN A 54 1.48 -7.46 -5.68
N LEU A 55 2.75 -7.90 -5.76
CA LEU A 55 3.77 -7.58 -4.76
C LEU A 55 3.88 -6.06 -4.49
N ASP A 56 3.85 -5.23 -5.53
CA ASP A 56 3.94 -3.77 -5.38
C ASP A 56 2.78 -3.19 -4.56
N SER A 57 1.55 -3.69 -4.76
CA SER A 57 0.40 -3.26 -3.97
C SER A 57 0.49 -3.69 -2.49
N TYR A 58 1.11 -4.83 -2.22
CA TYR A 58 1.35 -5.28 -0.85
C TYR A 58 2.45 -4.46 -0.19
N ILE A 59 3.47 -4.06 -0.96
CA ILE A 59 4.49 -3.12 -0.50
C ILE A 59 3.86 -1.77 -0.17
N GLU A 60 2.95 -1.25 -1.01
CA GLU A 60 2.20 -0.03 -0.70
C GLU A 60 1.40 -0.16 0.61
N GLN A 61 0.68 -1.27 0.79
CA GLN A 61 -0.11 -1.52 2.00
C GLN A 61 0.75 -1.56 3.26
N ILE A 62 1.84 -2.35 3.26
CA ILE A 62 2.71 -2.48 4.43
C ILE A 62 3.46 -1.18 4.73
N SER A 63 3.79 -0.40 3.69
CA SER A 63 4.43 0.92 3.84
C SER A 63 3.50 1.92 4.52
N LEU A 64 2.24 1.96 4.09
CA LEU A 64 1.21 2.77 4.72
C LEU A 64 0.98 2.38 6.18
N TYR A 65 0.87 1.08 6.46
CA TYR A 65 0.70 0.60 7.84
C TYR A 65 1.90 0.93 8.72
N SER A 66 3.12 0.78 8.19
CA SER A 66 4.35 1.14 8.90
C SER A 66 4.40 2.61 9.27
N LYS A 67 4.02 3.49 8.33
CA LYS A 67 3.99 4.93 8.59
C LYS A 67 2.90 5.33 9.58
N ILE A 68 1.70 4.78 9.47
CA ILE A 68 0.63 5.03 10.43
C ILE A 68 1.04 4.53 11.82
N TYR A 69 1.61 3.33 11.91
CA TYR A 69 2.08 2.78 13.17
C TYR A 69 3.17 3.65 13.81
N SER A 70 4.12 4.14 13.00
CA SER A 70 5.16 5.08 13.42
C SER A 70 4.56 6.32 14.09
N ILE A 71 3.55 6.93 13.47
CA ILE A 71 2.86 8.12 13.99
C ILE A 71 2.10 7.78 15.27
N GLN A 72 1.23 6.77 15.23
CA GLN A 72 0.35 6.42 16.35
C GLN A 72 1.10 5.96 17.61
N LYS A 73 2.23 5.27 17.43
CA LYS A 73 3.05 4.73 18.55
C LYS A 73 4.26 5.60 18.86
N ASN A 74 4.44 6.70 18.13
CA ASN A 74 5.56 7.61 18.26
C ASN A 74 6.92 6.88 18.18
N VAL A 75 7.01 5.93 17.25
CA VAL A 75 8.22 5.13 16.98
C VAL A 75 8.85 5.63 15.68
N PRO A 76 10.17 5.89 15.63
CA PRO A 76 10.83 6.31 14.40
C PRO A 76 10.67 5.28 13.27
N ILE A 77 10.39 5.74 12.05
CA ILE A 77 10.08 4.86 10.91
C ILE A 77 11.25 3.94 10.54
N GLU A 78 12.48 4.39 10.78
CA GLU A 78 13.72 3.62 10.58
C GLU A 78 13.87 2.43 11.53
N LYS A 79 13.06 2.38 12.60
CA LYS A 79 12.98 1.23 13.51
C LYS A 79 11.88 0.25 13.13
N ILE A 80 11.11 0.53 12.08
CA ILE A 80 9.98 -0.30 11.64
C ILE A 80 10.34 -0.97 10.31
N GLU A 81 10.18 -2.28 10.26
CA GLU A 81 10.35 -3.08 9.04
C GLU A 81 9.01 -3.68 8.62
N GLY A 82 8.69 -3.58 7.34
CA GLY A 82 7.52 -4.24 6.76
C GLY A 82 7.89 -5.62 6.22
N GLU A 83 7.08 -6.63 6.53
CA GLU A 83 7.26 -8.00 6.05
C GLU A 83 5.97 -8.54 5.46
N ILE A 84 6.06 -9.06 4.24
CA ILE A 84 4.96 -9.70 3.54
C ILE A 84 5.27 -11.19 3.50
N VAL A 85 4.46 -11.99 4.19
CA VAL A 85 4.57 -13.44 4.20
C VAL A 85 3.54 -14.00 3.22
N MET A 86 4.04 -14.51 2.10
CA MET A 86 3.21 -15.01 1.01
C MET A 86 3.17 -16.53 1.01
N LEU A 87 1.97 -17.08 1.15
CA LEU A 87 1.65 -18.48 0.94
C LEU A 87 1.09 -18.65 -0.47
N SER A 88 1.88 -19.25 -1.35
CA SER A 88 1.50 -19.49 -2.74
C SER A 88 1.24 -20.96 -2.99
N THR A 89 0.23 -21.25 -3.80
CA THR A 89 0.02 -22.61 -4.31
C THR A 89 0.88 -22.95 -5.51
N ARG A 90 1.47 -21.96 -6.22
CA ARG A 90 2.29 -22.22 -7.42
C ARG A 90 3.56 -21.38 -7.44
N GLU A 91 4.64 -21.99 -7.93
CA GLU A 91 5.81 -21.28 -8.42
C GLU A 91 5.88 -21.46 -9.94
N GLY A 92 5.21 -20.58 -10.68
CA GLY A 92 5.02 -20.68 -12.13
C GLY A 92 3.64 -21.20 -12.54
N LYS A 93 3.51 -21.65 -13.79
CA LYS A 93 2.20 -21.90 -14.43
C LYS A 93 1.46 -23.17 -13.95
N ILE A 94 2.15 -24.11 -13.30
CA ILE A 94 1.62 -25.45 -12.98
C ILE A 94 1.65 -25.68 -11.46
N TYR A 95 0.54 -26.17 -10.91
CA TYR A 95 0.46 -26.62 -9.52
C TYR A 95 1.20 -27.95 -9.34
N ASN A 96 2.13 -28.02 -8.39
CA ASN A 96 2.96 -29.20 -8.14
C ASN A 96 2.56 -29.98 -6.87
N GLY A 97 1.40 -29.67 -6.26
CA GLY A 97 0.97 -30.30 -5.01
C GLY A 97 1.57 -29.70 -3.74
N LYS A 98 2.40 -28.65 -3.84
CA LYS A 98 3.06 -28.01 -2.70
C LYS A 98 2.48 -26.61 -2.42
N VAL A 99 2.64 -26.15 -1.18
CA VAL A 99 2.43 -24.76 -0.79
C VAL A 99 3.81 -24.18 -0.52
N GLU A 100 4.14 -23.13 -1.25
CA GLU A 100 5.41 -22.42 -1.12
C GLU A 100 5.23 -21.21 -0.21
N LEU A 101 6.19 -21.01 0.69
CA LEU A 101 6.26 -19.82 1.53
C LEU A 101 7.38 -18.91 1.02
N LYS A 102 7.06 -17.66 0.71
CA LYS A 102 8.07 -16.62 0.47
C LYS A 102 7.85 -15.41 1.34
N VAL A 103 8.97 -14.87 1.81
CA VAL A 103 9.01 -13.67 2.65
C VAL A 103 9.62 -12.54 1.84
N PHE A 104 8.91 -11.42 1.78
CA PHE A 104 9.39 -10.19 1.16
C PHE A 104 9.50 -9.12 2.24
N GLN A 105 10.58 -8.35 2.20
CA GLN A 105 10.82 -7.29 3.18
C GLN A 105 10.83 -5.94 2.48
N ALA A 106 10.02 -5.02 3.00
CA ALA A 106 10.03 -3.62 2.60
C ALA A 106 10.97 -2.86 3.53
N ASN A 107 12.10 -2.41 2.98
CA ASN A 107 13.03 -1.54 3.69
C ASN A 107 12.56 -0.07 3.67
N THR A 108 13.21 0.79 4.43
CA THR A 108 12.83 2.21 4.57
C THR A 108 12.75 2.95 3.22
N LEU A 109 13.68 2.72 2.29
CA LEU A 109 13.65 3.36 0.96
C LEU A 109 12.44 2.94 0.13
N MET A 110 12.05 1.66 0.19
CA MET A 110 10.84 1.16 -0.47
C MET A 110 9.60 1.78 0.15
N ILE A 111 9.58 1.88 1.49
CA ILE A 111 8.47 2.51 2.23
C ILE A 111 8.28 3.96 1.80
N GLU A 112 9.36 4.75 1.78
CA GLU A 112 9.31 6.16 1.39
C GLU A 112 8.79 6.35 -0.04
N ARG A 113 9.29 5.56 -1.00
CA ARG A 113 8.82 5.61 -2.39
C ARG A 113 7.35 5.24 -2.51
N SER A 114 6.91 4.18 -1.83
CA SER A 114 5.51 3.79 -1.84
C SER A 114 4.60 4.84 -1.22
N LEU A 115 5.05 5.56 -0.19
CA LEU A 115 4.28 6.64 0.41
C LEU A 115 4.04 7.81 -0.55
N GLU A 116 5.00 8.12 -1.42
CA GLU A 116 4.82 9.13 -2.47
C GLU A 116 3.70 8.75 -3.45
N GLY A 117 3.73 7.52 -3.97
CA GLY A 117 2.67 7.03 -4.85
C GLY A 117 1.29 6.96 -4.16
N ILE A 118 1.26 6.65 -2.86
CA ILE A 118 0.02 6.67 -2.08
C ILE A 118 -0.49 8.10 -1.86
N ARG A 119 0.42 9.06 -1.59
CA ARG A 119 0.09 10.48 -1.46
C ARG A 119 -0.58 10.98 -2.72
N ASP A 120 -0.05 10.65 -3.89
CA ASP A 120 -0.59 11.11 -5.18
C ASP A 120 -1.98 10.52 -5.45
N LYS A 121 -2.19 9.24 -5.15
CA LYS A 121 -3.52 8.60 -5.22
C LYS A 121 -4.54 9.27 -4.30
N ILE A 122 -4.15 9.65 -3.09
CA ILE A 122 -5.02 10.35 -2.13
C ILE A 122 -5.30 11.77 -2.60
N ASN A 123 -4.28 12.51 -3.05
CA ASN A 123 -4.46 13.86 -3.59
C ASN A 123 -5.46 13.85 -4.75
N LEU A 124 -5.31 12.89 -5.66
CA LEU A 124 -6.26 12.72 -6.75
C LEU A 124 -7.69 12.48 -6.26
N PHE A 125 -7.86 11.60 -5.27
CA PHE A 125 -9.17 11.35 -4.70
C PHE A 125 -9.78 12.63 -4.09
N ILE A 126 -8.97 13.45 -3.41
CA ILE A 126 -9.40 14.75 -2.87
C ILE A 126 -9.80 15.71 -4.00
N GLU A 127 -9.03 15.78 -5.09
CA GLU A 127 -9.37 16.61 -6.25
C GLU A 127 -10.71 16.21 -6.87
N PHE A 128 -10.97 14.92 -7.01
CA PHE A 128 -12.25 14.41 -7.49
C PHE A 128 -13.41 14.72 -6.55
N GLN A 129 -13.20 14.68 -5.23
CA GLN A 129 -14.21 15.09 -4.26
C GLN A 129 -14.53 16.59 -4.37
N LYS A 130 -13.50 17.43 -4.56
CA LYS A 130 -13.66 18.88 -4.68
C LYS A 130 -14.29 19.29 -6.02
N ASN A 131 -13.97 18.59 -7.11
CA ASN A 131 -14.50 18.87 -8.43
C ASN A 131 -14.84 17.59 -9.21
N PRO A 132 -16.04 17.01 -9.04
CA PRO A 132 -16.45 15.78 -9.72
C PRO A 132 -16.43 15.87 -11.26
N LYS A 133 -16.42 17.08 -11.83
CA LYS A 133 -16.35 17.28 -13.28
C LYS A 133 -15.04 16.78 -13.86
N THR A 134 -13.93 16.91 -13.13
CA THR A 134 -12.61 16.44 -13.61
C THR A 134 -12.60 14.93 -13.79
N LEU A 135 -13.23 14.18 -12.89
CA LEU A 135 -13.41 12.73 -13.03
C LEU A 135 -14.19 12.38 -14.30
N TYR A 136 -15.28 13.10 -14.56
CA TYR A 136 -16.10 12.86 -15.75
C TYR A 136 -15.33 13.17 -17.05
N GLU A 137 -14.57 14.26 -17.08
CA GLU A 137 -13.71 14.62 -18.22
C GLU A 137 -12.64 13.55 -18.46
N SER A 138 -11.96 13.07 -17.41
CA SER A 138 -11.00 11.96 -17.53
C SER A 138 -11.65 10.69 -18.08
N LEU A 139 -12.86 10.36 -17.64
CA LEU A 139 -13.61 9.21 -18.15
C LEU A 139 -14.00 9.33 -19.62
N ILE A 140 -14.37 10.53 -20.09
CA ILE A 140 -14.66 10.78 -21.51
C ILE A 140 -13.40 10.58 -22.35
N VAL A 141 -12.28 11.20 -21.96
CA VAL A 141 -11.01 11.08 -22.69
C VAL A 141 -10.58 9.61 -22.80
N ALA A 142 -10.69 8.86 -21.71
CA ALA A 142 -10.38 7.43 -21.73
C ALA A 142 -11.36 6.62 -22.59
N LYS A 143 -12.65 6.98 -22.60
CA LYS A 143 -13.65 6.33 -23.45
C LYS A 143 -13.38 6.49 -24.95
N GLU A 144 -12.77 7.61 -25.34
CA GLU A 144 -12.40 7.87 -26.74
C GLU A 144 -11.19 7.06 -27.20
N LYS A 145 -10.34 6.60 -26.27
CA LYS A 145 -9.08 5.91 -26.57
C LYS A 145 -9.10 4.40 -26.28
N TYR A 146 -9.92 3.96 -25.33
CA TYR A 146 -9.83 2.61 -24.77
C TYR A 146 -11.16 1.86 -24.81
N LYS A 147 -11.08 0.53 -24.75
CA LYS A 147 -12.27 -0.33 -24.64
C LYS A 147 -12.99 -0.05 -23.33
N GLN A 148 -14.32 -0.23 -23.30
CA GLN A 148 -15.14 0.01 -22.11
C GLN A 148 -14.63 -0.71 -20.85
N THR A 149 -14.07 -1.92 -21.02
CA THR A 149 -13.48 -2.74 -19.94
C THR A 149 -12.17 -2.18 -19.37
N GLU A 150 -11.56 -1.20 -20.05
CA GLU A 150 -10.25 -0.65 -19.74
C GLU A 150 -10.33 0.82 -19.28
N ILE A 151 -11.41 1.54 -19.58
CA ILE A 151 -11.58 2.97 -19.27
C ILE A 151 -11.16 3.31 -17.84
N PHE A 152 -11.73 2.65 -16.84
CA PHE A 152 -11.41 2.95 -15.44
C PHE A 152 -9.95 2.64 -15.08
N LYS A 153 -9.37 1.56 -15.63
CA LYS A 153 -7.95 1.23 -15.40
C LYS A 153 -7.03 2.27 -16.03
N GLN A 154 -7.41 2.81 -17.19
CA GLN A 154 -6.61 3.79 -17.90
C GLN A 154 -6.75 5.19 -17.30
N VAL A 155 -7.95 5.57 -16.86
CA VAL A 155 -8.14 6.77 -16.02
C VAL A 155 -7.29 6.67 -14.75
N GLN A 156 -7.25 5.53 -14.09
CA GLN A 156 -6.36 5.34 -12.94
C GLN A 156 -4.88 5.49 -13.34
N LYS A 157 -4.44 4.92 -14.47
CA LYS A 157 -3.05 5.01 -14.93
C LYS A 157 -2.61 6.40 -15.37
N GLU A 158 -3.37 7.05 -16.25
CA GLU A 158 -3.06 8.39 -16.77
C GLU A 158 -2.94 9.42 -15.62
N ILE A 159 -3.63 9.18 -14.51
CA ILE A 159 -3.63 10.08 -13.37
C ILE A 159 -2.63 9.67 -12.27
N SER A 160 -2.18 8.42 -12.25
CA SER A 160 -1.13 7.98 -11.31
C SER A 160 0.30 8.33 -11.77
N LYS A 161 0.46 8.92 -12.97
CA LYS A 161 1.76 9.25 -13.61
C LYS A 161 2.89 8.26 -13.30
N GLU A 162 2.78 7.07 -13.88
CA GLU A 162 3.92 6.31 -14.40
C GLU A 162 4.00 6.46 -15.91
#